data_AF-A0A661SXG1-F1
#
_entry.id   AF-A0A661SXG1-F1
#
_cell.length_a   1.000
_cell.length_b   1.000
_cell.length_c   1.000
_cell.angle_alpha   90.00
_cell.angle_beta   90.00
_cell.angle_gamma   90.00
#
_symmetry.space_group_name_H-M   'P 1'
#
loop_
_entity.id
_entity.type
_entity.pdbx_description
1 polymer ?
#
loop_
_entity_poly.entity_id
_entity_poly.type
_entity_poly.pdbx_seq_one_letter_code
_entity_poly.pdbx_strand_id
1 'polypeptide(L)' 'GITRLDVGPASLTATFSPGARVYPERLARAAGAAPDRFRFLPGDRLRVLTGPISPDRDLADIEKTIETLTAP' A
#
# COMPACT_ATOMS: atom_id res chain seq x y z
N GLY A 1 12.15 -0.22 -4.28
CA GLY A 1 11.18 0.87 -4.48
C GLY A 1 9.85 0.31 -4.94
N ILE A 2 8.82 1.17 -5.01
CA ILE A 2 7.55 0.86 -5.70
C ILE A 2 7.74 1.20 -7.18
N THR A 3 7.52 0.25 -8.08
CA THR A 3 7.61 0.47 -9.54
C THR A 3 6.29 0.90 -10.14
N ARG A 4 5.17 0.54 -9.50
CA ARG A 4 3.83 0.89 -9.95
C ARG A 4 2.88 0.97 -8.78
N LEU A 5 2.00 1.97 -8.81
CA LEU A 5 0.90 2.11 -7.88
C LEU A 5 -0.40 2.23 -8.68
N ASP A 6 -1.28 1.24 -8.56
CA ASP A 6 -2.61 1.25 -9.15
C ASP A 6 -3.63 1.69 -8.10
N VAL A 7 -4.38 2.76 -8.39
CA VAL A 7 -5.44 3.29 -7.52
C VAL A 7 -6.79 2.83 -8.07
N GLY A 8 -7.46 1.97 -7.30
CA GLY A 8 -8.83 1.55 -7.55
C GLY A 8 -9.81 2.27 -6.62
N PRO A 9 -11.11 2.21 -6.91
CA PRO A 9 -12.14 2.97 -6.18
C PRO A 9 -12.29 2.57 -4.70
N ALA A 10 -11.71 1.46 -4.26
CA ALA A 10 -11.70 1.06 -2.85
C ALA A 10 -10.38 0.43 -2.38
N SER A 11 -9.33 0.57 -3.18
CA SER A 11 -8.07 -0.13 -2.92
C SER A 11 -6.89 0.49 -3.64
N LEU A 12 -5.71 0.41 -3.03
CA LEU A 12 -4.43 0.70 -3.65
C LEU A 12 -3.70 -0.61 -3.91
N THR A 13 -3.06 -0.77 -5.07
CA THR A 13 -2.17 -1.90 -5.32
C THR A 13 -0.77 -1.39 -5.65
N ALA A 14 0.19 -1.64 -4.76
CA ALA A 14 1.59 -1.35 -4.99
C ALA A 14 2.28 -2.58 -5.60
N THR A 15 3.07 -2.35 -6.65
CA THR A 15 4.01 -3.32 -7.22
C THR A 15 5.42 -2.87 -6.87
N PHE A 16 6.21 -3.76 -6.28
CA PHE A 16 7.59 -3.46 -5.89
C PHE A 16 8.58 -3.83 -6.99
N SER A 17 9.72 -3.12 -7.05
CA SER A 17 10.82 -3.50 -7.94
C SER A 17 11.42 -4.84 -7.51
N PRO A 18 11.86 -5.71 -8.44
CA PRO A 18 12.69 -6.84 -8.10
C PRO A 18 13.91 -6.35 -7.32
N GLY A 19 14.14 -6.86 -6.10
CA GLY A 19 15.22 -6.40 -5.22
C GLY A 19 14.93 -5.13 -4.42
N ALA A 20 13.71 -4.61 -4.43
CA ALA A 20 13.29 -3.59 -3.46
C ALA A 20 13.52 -4.10 -2.04
N ARG A 21 14.21 -3.32 -1.20
CA ARG A 21 14.11 -3.44 0.26
C ARG A 21 12.69 -3.01 0.67
N VAL A 22 11.73 -3.90 0.48
CA VAL A 22 10.44 -3.81 1.15
C VAL A 22 10.72 -4.26 2.57
N TYR A 23 10.57 -3.38 3.56
CA TYR A 23 10.77 -3.74 4.98
C TYR A 23 9.60 -4.62 5.41
N PRO A 24 9.74 -5.97 5.37
CA PRO A 24 8.61 -6.87 5.50
C PRO A 24 7.99 -6.74 6.88
N GLU A 25 8.80 -6.37 7.88
CA GLU A 25 8.37 -6.13 9.25
C GLU A 25 7.46 -4.91 9.39
N ARG A 26 7.73 -3.80 8.70
CA ARG A 26 6.85 -2.62 8.72
C ARG A 26 5.54 -2.92 8.01
N LEU A 27 5.61 -3.64 6.90
CA LEU A 27 4.45 -4.09 6.15
C LEU A 27 3.61 -5.07 6.96
N ALA A 28 4.25 -6.03 7.63
CA ALA A 28 3.61 -7.02 8.50
C ALA A 28 3.02 -6.37 9.75
N ARG A 29 3.64 -5.32 10.29
CA ARG A 29 3.08 -4.53 11.41
C ARG A 29 1.84 -3.75 10.98
N ALA A 30 1.89 -3.09 9.82
CA ALA A 30 0.74 -2.39 9.25
C ALA A 30 -0.41 -3.37 8.91
N ALA A 31 -0.07 -4.52 8.31
CA ALA A 31 -0.99 -5.60 8.03
C ALA A 31 -1.59 -6.22 9.30
N GLY A 32 -0.77 -6.45 10.33
CA GLY A 32 -1.22 -7.00 11.60
C GLY A 32 -2.11 -6.05 12.40
N ALA A 33 -1.93 -4.75 12.25
CA ALA A 33 -2.79 -3.74 12.87
C ALA A 33 -4.17 -3.62 12.19
N ALA A 34 -4.29 -4.07 10.93
CA ALA A 34 -5.55 -4.07 10.18
C ALA A 34 -5.59 -5.22 9.17
N PRO A 35 -5.78 -6.48 9.63
CA PRO A 35 -5.62 -7.68 8.80
C PRO A 35 -6.56 -7.71 7.59
N ASP A 36 -7.75 -7.12 7.71
CA ASP A 36 -8.71 -7.04 6.62
C ASP A 36 -8.34 -6.02 5.55
N ARG A 37 -7.37 -5.14 5.82
CA ARG A 37 -6.95 -4.05 4.93
C ARG A 37 -5.77 -4.40 4.05
N PHE A 38 -5.02 -5.46 4.32
CA PHE A 38 -3.80 -5.78 3.57
C PHE A 38 -3.88 -7.17 2.96
N ARG A 39 -3.65 -7.26 1.65
CA ARG A 39 -3.60 -8.51 0.90
C ARG A 39 -2.34 -8.58 0.06
N PHE A 40 -1.52 -9.59 0.33
CA PHE A 40 -0.40 -9.94 -0.54
C PHE A 40 -0.91 -10.57 -1.83
N LEU A 41 -0.42 -10.09 -2.97
CA LEU A 41 -0.74 -10.60 -4.29
C LEU A 41 0.50 -11.21 -4.94
N PRO A 42 0.35 -12.15 -5.89
CA PRO A 42 1.49 -12.73 -6.61
C PRO A 42 2.31 -11.68 -7.35
N GLY A 43 3.63 -11.89 -7.41
CA GLY A 43 4.58 -11.06 -8.18
C GLY A 43 4.95 -9.75 -7.50
N ASP A 44 5.39 -9.79 -6.25
CA ASP A 44 5.83 -8.62 -5.47
C ASP A 44 4.79 -7.50 -5.39
N ARG A 45 3.53 -7.87 -5.23
CA ARG A 45 2.41 -6.93 -5.14
C ARG A 45 1.76 -6.94 -3.77
N LEU A 46 1.40 -5.75 -3.30
CA LEU A 46 0.59 -5.56 -2.10
C LEU A 46 -0.66 -4.77 -2.48
N ARG A 47 -1.82 -5.32 -2.15
CA ARG A 47 -3.08 -4.59 -2.18
C ARG A 47 -3.45 -4.12 -0.79
N VAL A 48 -3.76 -2.84 -0.68
CA VAL A 48 -4.32 -2.20 0.50
C VAL A 48 -5.77 -1.88 0.22
N LEU A 49 -6.70 -2.52 0.93
CA LEU A 49 -8.11 -2.17 0.93
C LEU A 49 -8.30 -0.95 1.81
N THR A 50 -8.71 0.15 1.20
CA THR A 50 -8.93 1.44 1.85
C THR A 50 -10.40 1.65 2.21
N GLY A 51 -11.31 0.78 1.76
CA GLY A 51 -12.74 1.08 1.72
C GLY A 51 -13.06 2.04 0.57
N PRO A 52 -14.34 2.41 0.34
CA PRO A 52 -14.73 3.33 -0.73
C PRO A 52 -13.89 4.61 -0.63
N ILE A 53 -13.03 4.84 -1.62
CA ILE A 53 -12.19 6.03 -1.68
C ILE A 53 -13.08 7.13 -2.21
N SER A 54 -13.33 8.13 -1.37
CA SER A 54 -13.86 9.41 -1.82
C SER A 54 -12.66 10.31 -2.11
N PRO A 55 -12.32 10.60 -3.39
CA PRO A 55 -11.10 11.31 -3.75
C PRO A 55 -10.94 12.64 -3.01
N ASP A 56 -12.06 13.34 -2.80
CA ASP A 56 -12.09 14.64 -2.10
C ASP A 56 -11.74 14.56 -0.61
N ARG A 57 -11.82 13.37 0.00
CA ARG A 57 -11.64 13.15 1.44
C ARG A 57 -10.38 12.38 1.77
N ASP A 58 -10.04 11.40 0.94
CA ASP A 58 -9.04 10.38 1.29
C ASP A 58 -7.69 10.60 0.59
N LEU A 59 -7.58 11.56 -0.34
CA LEU A 59 -6.34 11.83 -1.07
C LEU A 59 -5.18 12.16 -0.14
N ALA A 60 -5.41 12.99 0.89
CA ALA A 60 -4.39 13.37 1.87
C ALA A 60 -3.91 12.16 2.70
N ASP A 61 -4.80 11.23 3.04
CA ASP A 61 -4.45 10.00 3.76
C ASP A 61 -3.68 9.01 2.87
N ILE A 62 -4.01 8.97 1.58
CA ILE A 62 -3.28 8.18 0.58
C ILE A 62 -1.86 8.74 0.39
N GLU A 63 -1.71 10.05 0.21
CA GLU A 63 -0.42 10.72 0.09
C GLU A 63 0.47 10.45 1.31
N LYS A 64 -0.06 10.62 2.51
CA LYS A 64 0.65 10.33 3.77
C LYS A 64 1.05 8.87 3.91
N THR A 65 0.21 7.95 3.43
CA THR A 65 0.52 6.52 3.42
C THR A 65 1.66 6.21 2.45
N ILE A 66 1.66 6.82 1.27
CA ILE A 66 2.74 6.67 0.28
C ILE A 66 4.05 7.20 0.87
N GLU A 67 4.06 8.40 1.45
CA GLU A 67 5.25 8.97 2.09
C GLU A 67 5.82 8.05 3.18
N THR A 68 4.96 7.50 4.04
CA THR A 68 5.37 6.55 5.09
C THR A 68 6.01 5.28 4.53
N LEU A 69 5.57 4.84 3.36
CA LEU A 69 6.06 3.62 2.70
C LEU A 69 7.32 3.85 1.84
N THR A 70 7.60 5.09 1.41
CA THR A 70 8.72 5.42 0.51
C THR A 70 9.82 6.27 1.12
N ALA A 71 9.62 6.84 2.32
CA ALA A 71 10.65 7.59 3.03
C ALA A 71 11.84 6.69 3.43
N PRO A 72 13.09 7.20 3.32
CA PRO A 72 14.33 6.44 3.58
C PRO A 72 14.47 5.92 5.02
#